data_AF-A0A923TPV2-F1
#
_entry.id   AF-A0A923TPV2-F1
#
_cell.length_a   1.000
_cell.length_b   1.000
_cell.length_c   1.000
_cell.angle_alpha   90.00
_cell.angle_beta   90.00
_cell.angle_gamma   90.00
#
_symmetry.space_group_name_H-M   'P 1'
#
loop_
_entity.id
_entity.type
_entity.pdbx_description
1 polymer ?
#
loop_
_entity_poly.entity_id
_entity_poly.type
_entity_poly.pdbx_seq_one_letter_code
_entity_poly.pdbx_strand_id
1 'polypeptide(L)'
;MKGLGLNPQQIAAVAAAKDAGGAPALCLALYQGQAAGVTAFMTGLKGLGLHPQQMADIVAARDSEGVAGVYLALQQGYPAVVTAFMEGLRGLGLSAAQIADIVMARNPGGITGLHIALQAGHAAAVTAFLEGLNGLDLSLQQIVEILSAMGPEDSSITSLAPSSLDADAVKAYNDGLFRLEQQHLAMANRLLT
;
A
#
# COMPACT_ATOMS: atom_id res chain seq x y z
N MET A 1 -11.87 -3.38 -22.67
CA MET A 1 -11.63 -4.80 -22.30
C MET A 1 -12.92 -5.63 -22.28
N LYS A 2 -13.98 -5.26 -21.53
CA LYS A 2 -15.26 -6.02 -21.52
C LYS A 2 -15.97 -6.15 -22.89
N GLY A 3 -15.76 -5.21 -23.81
CA GLY A 3 -16.32 -5.27 -25.17
C GLY A 3 -15.53 -6.11 -26.19
N LEU A 4 -14.43 -6.74 -25.79
CA LEU A 4 -13.53 -7.48 -26.69
C LEU A 4 -13.78 -8.99 -26.70
N GLY A 5 -14.84 -9.49 -26.03
CA GLY A 5 -15.13 -10.93 -25.94
C GLY A 5 -14.12 -11.74 -25.12
N LEU A 6 -13.26 -11.07 -24.34
CA LEU A 6 -12.26 -11.71 -23.50
C LEU A 6 -12.91 -12.36 -22.27
N ASN A 7 -12.45 -13.54 -21.90
CA ASN A 7 -12.82 -14.18 -20.65
C ASN A 7 -12.05 -13.55 -19.45
N PRO A 8 -12.47 -13.80 -18.20
CA PRO A 8 -11.83 -13.21 -17.02
C PRO A 8 -10.32 -13.50 -16.89
N GLN A 9 -9.85 -14.66 -17.34
CA GLN A 9 -8.42 -15.01 -17.29
C GLN A 9 -7.62 -14.16 -18.29
N GLN A 10 -8.13 -13.98 -19.50
CA GLN A 10 -7.51 -13.13 -20.52
C GLN A 10 -7.49 -11.66 -20.08
N ILE A 11 -8.58 -11.17 -19.48
CA ILE A 11 -8.62 -9.81 -18.92
C ILE A 11 -7.57 -9.65 -17.82
N ALA A 12 -7.47 -10.60 -16.89
CA ALA A 12 -6.46 -10.57 -15.83
C ALA A 12 -5.04 -10.60 -16.40
N ALA A 13 -4.78 -11.42 -17.42
CA ALA A 13 -3.46 -11.49 -18.07
C ALA A 13 -3.06 -10.16 -18.73
N VAL A 14 -4.00 -9.46 -19.37
CA VAL A 14 -3.76 -8.13 -19.95
C VAL A 14 -3.51 -7.09 -18.84
N ALA A 15 -4.28 -7.12 -17.76
CA ALA A 15 -4.11 -6.20 -16.63
C ALA A 15 -2.80 -6.44 -15.86
N ALA A 16 -2.33 -7.69 -15.79
CA ALA A 16 -1.06 -8.08 -15.18
C ALA A 16 0.14 -8.01 -16.15
N ALA A 17 -0.07 -7.54 -17.38
CA ALA A 17 1.00 -7.50 -18.38
C ALA A 17 2.18 -6.65 -17.89
N LYS A 18 3.38 -7.16 -18.19
CA LYS A 18 4.65 -6.53 -17.87
C LYS A 18 5.24 -5.88 -19.12
N ASP A 19 5.96 -4.79 -18.94
CA ASP A 19 6.76 -4.20 -20.01
C ASP A 19 8.00 -5.05 -20.33
N ALA A 20 8.84 -4.58 -21.27
CA ALA A 20 10.09 -5.26 -21.63
C ALA A 20 11.09 -5.37 -20.46
N GLY A 21 10.97 -4.52 -19.44
CA GLY A 21 11.76 -4.55 -18.21
C GLY A 21 11.18 -5.46 -17.13
N GLY A 22 10.05 -6.13 -17.38
CA GLY A 22 9.39 -7.01 -16.42
C GLY A 22 8.53 -6.27 -15.38
N ALA A 23 8.27 -4.98 -15.56
CA ALA A 23 7.49 -4.15 -14.64
C ALA A 23 6.01 -4.13 -15.04
N PRO A 24 5.09 -4.46 -14.11
CA PRO A 24 3.66 -4.26 -14.31
C PRO A 24 3.32 -2.78 -14.51
N ALA A 25 2.28 -2.48 -15.30
CA ALA A 25 1.86 -1.09 -15.56
C ALA A 25 1.56 -0.29 -14.29
N LEU A 26 0.93 -0.90 -13.29
CA LEU A 26 0.67 -0.26 -12.00
C LEU A 26 1.97 0.06 -11.24
N CYS A 27 2.96 -0.84 -11.26
CA CYS A 27 4.27 -0.59 -10.65
C CYS A 27 4.98 0.60 -11.30
N LEU A 28 4.95 0.70 -12.63
CA LEU A 28 5.53 1.82 -13.36
C LEU A 28 4.86 3.15 -12.98
N ALA A 29 3.53 3.19 -12.91
CA ALA A 29 2.80 4.40 -12.51
C ALA A 29 3.15 4.83 -11.07
N LEU A 30 3.28 3.86 -10.15
CA LEU A 30 3.69 4.10 -8.76
C LEU A 30 5.14 4.62 -8.67
N TYR A 31 6.06 4.00 -9.40
CA TYR A 31 7.48 4.39 -9.45
C TYR A 31 7.70 5.77 -10.10
N GLN A 32 6.92 6.12 -11.12
CA GLN A 32 7.08 7.37 -11.87
C GLN A 32 6.29 8.55 -11.27
N GLY A 33 5.66 8.39 -10.11
CA GLY A 33 4.96 9.49 -9.46
C GLY A 33 3.57 9.80 -10.05
N GLN A 34 2.99 8.91 -10.84
CA GLN A 34 1.79 9.20 -11.64
C GLN A 34 0.49 8.92 -10.88
N ALA A 35 0.11 9.79 -9.94
CA ALA A 35 -1.09 9.60 -9.11
C ALA A 35 -2.37 9.40 -9.95
N ALA A 36 -2.58 10.22 -10.99
CA ALA A 36 -3.73 10.07 -11.89
C ALA A 36 -3.72 8.73 -12.65
N GLY A 37 -2.54 8.23 -13.02
CA GLY A 37 -2.37 6.92 -13.66
C GLY A 37 -2.75 5.78 -12.72
N VAL A 38 -2.33 5.86 -11.45
CA VAL A 38 -2.72 4.90 -10.40
C VAL A 38 -4.24 4.92 -10.20
N THR A 39 -4.86 6.09 -10.04
CA THR A 39 -6.32 6.21 -9.88
C THR A 39 -7.08 5.62 -11.08
N ALA A 40 -6.64 5.93 -12.30
CA ALA A 40 -7.25 5.41 -13.52
C ALA A 40 -7.13 3.88 -13.61
N PHE A 41 -5.95 3.33 -13.28
CA PHE A 41 -5.72 1.89 -13.27
C PHE A 41 -6.62 1.18 -12.25
N MET A 42 -6.64 1.63 -10.99
CA MET A 42 -7.41 1.00 -9.91
C MET A 42 -8.93 1.07 -10.17
N THR A 43 -9.40 2.21 -10.68
CA THR A 43 -10.81 2.40 -11.08
C THR A 43 -11.18 1.49 -12.26
N GLY A 44 -10.29 1.41 -13.25
CA GLY A 44 -10.41 0.48 -14.38
C GLY A 44 -10.53 -0.96 -13.91
N LEU A 45 -9.63 -1.39 -13.02
CA LEU A 45 -9.57 -2.74 -12.45
C LEU A 45 -10.88 -3.12 -11.75
N LYS A 46 -11.43 -2.23 -10.90
CA LYS A 46 -12.73 -2.41 -10.25
C LYS A 46 -13.86 -2.65 -11.26
N GLY A 47 -13.80 -1.98 -12.41
CA GLY A 47 -14.77 -2.13 -13.51
C GLY A 47 -14.66 -3.45 -14.28
N LEU A 48 -13.62 -4.26 -14.11
CA LEU A 48 -13.38 -5.47 -14.90
C LEU A 48 -14.17 -6.70 -14.41
N GLY A 49 -14.71 -6.68 -13.19
CA GLY A 49 -15.48 -7.81 -12.65
C GLY A 49 -14.64 -9.08 -12.48
N LEU A 50 -13.36 -8.91 -12.16
CA LEU A 50 -12.45 -10.02 -11.84
C LEU A 50 -12.75 -10.58 -10.45
N HIS A 51 -12.32 -11.82 -10.20
CA HIS A 51 -12.38 -12.39 -8.85
C HIS A 51 -11.43 -11.64 -7.90
N PRO A 52 -11.75 -11.48 -6.60
CA PRO A 52 -10.88 -10.80 -5.63
C PRO A 52 -9.42 -11.29 -5.64
N GLN A 53 -9.21 -12.60 -5.77
CA GLN A 53 -7.84 -13.14 -5.89
C GLN A 53 -7.09 -12.60 -7.12
N GLN A 54 -7.73 -12.54 -8.29
CA GLN A 54 -7.08 -12.00 -9.49
C GLN A 54 -6.77 -10.51 -9.33
N MET A 55 -7.66 -9.75 -8.68
CA MET A 55 -7.41 -8.34 -8.38
C MET A 55 -6.23 -8.19 -7.40
N ALA A 56 -6.17 -9.03 -6.36
CA ALA A 56 -5.04 -9.05 -5.43
C ALA A 56 -3.73 -9.35 -6.15
N ASP A 57 -3.68 -10.37 -7.01
CA ASP A 57 -2.48 -10.75 -7.76
C ASP A 57 -2.00 -9.62 -8.69
N ILE A 58 -2.92 -8.89 -9.33
CA ILE A 58 -2.59 -7.75 -10.20
C ILE A 58 -2.02 -6.58 -9.38
N VAL A 59 -2.64 -6.26 -8.25
CA VAL A 59 -2.24 -5.11 -7.41
C VAL A 59 -0.97 -5.39 -6.62
N ALA A 60 -0.78 -6.65 -6.18
CA ALA A 60 0.41 -7.13 -5.49
C ALA A 60 1.58 -7.43 -6.43
N ALA A 61 1.40 -7.31 -7.75
CA ALA A 61 2.42 -7.63 -8.73
C ALA A 61 3.69 -6.81 -8.47
N ARG A 62 4.82 -7.46 -8.72
CA ARG A 62 6.17 -6.93 -8.45
C ARG A 62 6.94 -6.71 -9.75
N ASP A 63 7.87 -5.76 -9.71
CA ASP A 63 8.82 -5.53 -10.79
C ASP A 63 9.82 -6.70 -10.92
N SER A 64 10.82 -6.54 -11.80
CA SER A 64 11.86 -7.55 -12.04
C SER A 64 12.78 -7.80 -10.86
N GLU A 65 12.91 -6.82 -9.95
CA GLU A 65 13.68 -6.93 -8.71
C GLU A 65 12.85 -7.49 -7.55
N GLY A 66 11.59 -7.88 -7.80
CA GLY A 66 10.71 -8.41 -6.78
C GLY A 66 10.18 -7.33 -5.83
N VAL A 67 10.20 -6.05 -6.23
CA VAL A 67 9.72 -4.93 -5.43
C VAL A 67 8.28 -4.56 -5.85
N ALA A 68 7.41 -4.36 -4.85
CA ALA A 68 6.02 -3.97 -5.10
C ALA A 68 5.92 -2.46 -5.40
N GLY A 69 4.98 -2.05 -6.25
CA GLY A 69 4.87 -0.65 -6.64
C GLY A 69 4.64 0.33 -5.48
N VAL A 70 3.85 -0.04 -4.46
CA VAL A 70 3.61 0.84 -3.30
C VAL A 70 4.88 1.06 -2.46
N TYR A 71 5.78 0.06 -2.41
CA TYR A 71 7.11 0.24 -1.82
C TYR A 71 7.89 1.32 -2.56
N LEU A 72 7.89 1.28 -3.89
CA LEU A 72 8.59 2.27 -4.73
C LEU A 72 8.03 3.67 -4.52
N ALA A 73 6.71 3.83 -4.45
CA ALA A 73 6.08 5.13 -4.19
C ALA A 73 6.45 5.72 -2.82
N LEU A 74 6.55 4.86 -1.79
CA LEU A 74 6.98 5.25 -0.44
C LEU A 74 8.46 5.60 -0.40
N GLN A 75 9.30 4.80 -1.05
CA GLN A 75 10.73 5.06 -1.18
C GLN A 75 11.03 6.40 -1.86
N GLN A 76 10.25 6.77 -2.87
CA GLN A 76 10.42 8.05 -3.58
C GLN A 76 9.68 9.22 -2.90
N GLY A 77 8.94 8.95 -1.82
CA GLY A 77 8.25 9.98 -1.05
C GLY A 77 7.09 10.66 -1.79
N TYR A 78 6.31 9.91 -2.58
CA TYR A 78 5.19 10.45 -3.36
C TYR A 78 3.84 10.35 -2.61
N PRO A 79 3.44 11.34 -1.79
CA PRO A 79 2.24 11.24 -0.97
C PRO A 79 0.96 11.07 -1.81
N ALA A 80 0.78 11.84 -2.87
CA ALA A 80 -0.42 11.76 -3.72
C ALA A 80 -0.59 10.39 -4.40
N VAL A 81 0.53 9.74 -4.70
CA VAL A 81 0.55 8.40 -5.31
C VAL A 81 0.20 7.33 -4.28
N VAL A 82 0.74 7.44 -3.07
CA VAL A 82 0.38 6.58 -1.93
C VAL A 82 -1.11 6.73 -1.62
N THR A 83 -1.63 7.96 -1.52
CA THR A 83 -3.07 8.20 -1.32
C THR A 83 -3.91 7.55 -2.42
N ALA A 84 -3.58 7.78 -3.70
CA ALA A 84 -4.31 7.20 -4.83
C ALA A 84 -4.31 5.66 -4.80
N PHE A 85 -3.19 5.04 -4.39
CA PHE A 85 -3.09 3.60 -4.24
C PHE A 85 -3.98 3.08 -3.09
N MET A 86 -3.88 3.69 -1.90
CA MET A 86 -4.63 3.28 -0.72
C MET A 86 -6.14 3.47 -0.91
N GLU A 87 -6.56 4.57 -1.54
CA GLU A 87 -7.96 4.77 -1.94
C GLU A 87 -8.41 3.75 -2.99
N GLY A 88 -7.55 3.43 -3.96
CA GLY A 88 -7.83 2.46 -5.00
C GLY A 88 -8.09 1.06 -4.46
N LEU A 89 -7.46 0.67 -3.35
CA LEU A 89 -7.73 -0.61 -2.67
C LEU A 89 -9.18 -0.69 -2.15
N ARG A 90 -9.79 0.46 -1.82
CA ARG A 90 -11.16 0.51 -1.30
C ARG A 90 -12.15 0.08 -2.38
N GLY A 91 -12.94 -0.94 -2.07
CA GLY A 91 -14.00 -1.42 -2.96
C GLY A 91 -13.51 -2.28 -4.12
N LEU A 92 -12.28 -2.79 -4.08
CA LEU A 92 -11.87 -3.96 -4.87
C LEU A 92 -12.42 -5.29 -4.31
N GLY A 93 -13.12 -5.27 -3.17
CA GLY A 93 -13.68 -6.49 -2.57
C GLY A 93 -12.62 -7.46 -2.06
N LEU A 94 -11.41 -6.96 -1.78
CA LEU A 94 -10.32 -7.71 -1.20
C LEU A 94 -10.61 -8.02 0.28
N SER A 95 -10.17 -9.18 0.75
CA SER A 95 -10.20 -9.48 2.18
C SER A 95 -9.19 -8.60 2.93
N ALA A 96 -9.42 -8.42 4.22
CA ALA A 96 -8.49 -7.67 5.07
C ALA A 96 -7.08 -8.29 5.07
N ALA A 97 -6.96 -9.62 4.93
CA ALA A 97 -5.67 -10.31 4.78
C ALA A 97 -4.98 -9.96 3.45
N GLN A 98 -5.72 -9.97 2.33
CA GLN A 98 -5.16 -9.57 1.03
C GLN A 98 -4.70 -8.10 1.05
N ILE A 99 -5.47 -7.22 1.68
CA ILE A 99 -5.09 -5.81 1.84
C ILE A 99 -3.81 -5.69 2.67
N ALA A 100 -3.73 -6.38 3.81
CA ALA A 100 -2.55 -6.37 4.67
C ALA A 100 -1.29 -6.85 3.94
N ASP A 101 -1.38 -7.96 3.21
CA ASP A 101 -0.27 -8.50 2.41
C ASP A 101 0.19 -7.51 1.33
N ILE A 102 -0.74 -6.85 0.64
CA ILE A 102 -0.46 -5.85 -0.40
C ILE A 102 0.27 -4.64 0.18
N VAL A 103 -0.22 -4.08 1.28
CA VAL A 103 0.35 -2.84 1.84
C VAL A 103 1.63 -3.06 2.64
N MET A 104 1.86 -4.27 3.15
CA MET A 104 3.12 -4.62 3.82
C MET A 104 4.30 -4.56 2.84
N ALA A 105 4.08 -4.94 1.57
CA ALA A 105 4.94 -4.61 0.43
C ALA A 105 6.46 -4.76 0.66
N ARG A 106 6.90 -5.85 1.30
CA ARG A 106 8.31 -6.07 1.62
C ARG A 106 9.16 -6.20 0.35
N ASN A 107 10.34 -5.61 0.32
CA ASN A 107 11.36 -5.92 -0.68
C ASN A 107 11.97 -7.33 -0.41
N PRO A 108 12.84 -7.87 -1.29
CA PRO A 108 13.50 -9.16 -1.07
C PRO A 108 14.33 -9.23 0.23
N GLY A 109 14.78 -8.10 0.77
CA GLY A 109 15.47 -7.99 2.06
C GLY A 109 14.54 -7.93 3.27
N GLY A 110 13.23 -8.06 3.08
CA GLY A 110 12.24 -8.04 4.17
C GLY A 110 11.87 -6.64 4.68
N ILE A 111 12.42 -5.57 4.10
CA ILE A 111 12.14 -4.18 4.52
C ILE A 111 10.85 -3.69 3.86
N THR A 112 9.96 -3.05 4.61
CA THR A 112 8.72 -2.46 4.07
C THR A 112 8.95 -1.06 3.49
N GLY A 113 8.04 -0.62 2.62
CA GLY A 113 8.11 0.72 2.03
C GLY A 113 7.97 1.82 3.09
N LEU A 114 7.14 1.59 4.11
CA LEU A 114 6.93 2.55 5.20
C LEU A 114 8.25 2.78 5.98
N HIS A 115 9.02 1.73 6.23
CA HIS A 115 10.32 1.86 6.87
C HIS A 115 11.30 2.70 6.06
N ILE A 116 11.38 2.47 4.75
CA ILE A 116 12.25 3.27 3.89
C ILE A 116 11.80 4.74 3.86
N ALA A 117 10.49 5.00 3.79
CA ALA A 117 9.96 6.36 3.85
C ALA A 117 10.34 7.08 5.15
N LEU A 118 10.34 6.37 6.29
CA LEU A 118 10.80 6.90 7.58
C LEU A 118 12.30 7.22 7.56
N GLN A 119 13.13 6.29 7.05
CA GLN A 119 14.58 6.48 6.94
C GLN A 119 14.96 7.62 5.99
N ALA A 120 14.21 7.77 4.90
CA ALA A 120 14.43 8.82 3.90
C ALA A 120 13.80 10.18 4.27
N GLY A 121 13.09 10.26 5.40
CA GLY A 121 12.46 11.49 5.87
C GLY A 121 11.24 11.95 5.07
N HIS A 122 10.53 11.02 4.43
CA HIS A 122 9.37 11.32 3.60
C HIS A 122 8.08 11.46 4.42
N ALA A 123 8.04 12.46 5.32
CA ALA A 123 6.95 12.68 6.28
C ALA A 123 5.54 12.73 5.65
N ALA A 124 5.40 13.37 4.48
CA ALA A 124 4.13 13.44 3.78
C ALA A 124 3.67 12.07 3.27
N ALA A 125 4.58 11.23 2.75
CA ALA A 125 4.26 9.89 2.28
C ALA A 125 3.92 8.95 3.45
N VAL A 126 4.61 9.08 4.59
CA VAL A 126 4.28 8.40 5.85
C VAL A 126 2.86 8.77 6.30
N THR A 127 2.53 10.06 6.30
CA THR A 127 1.18 10.55 6.65
C THR A 127 0.12 9.94 5.73
N ALA A 128 0.33 10.01 4.41
CA ALA A 128 -0.60 9.46 3.42
C ALA A 128 -0.82 7.94 3.59
N PHE A 129 0.23 7.19 3.95
CA PHE A 129 0.13 5.76 4.21
C PHE A 129 -0.72 5.46 5.45
N LEU A 130 -0.45 6.12 6.57
CA LEU A 130 -1.18 5.91 7.83
C LEU A 130 -2.64 6.34 7.74
N GLU A 131 -2.93 7.45 7.07
CA GLU A 131 -4.30 7.88 6.76
C GLU A 131 -5.00 6.90 5.81
N GLY A 132 -4.24 6.32 4.86
CA GLY A 132 -4.71 5.24 4.00
C GLY A 132 -5.19 4.04 4.81
N LEU A 133 -4.35 3.53 5.72
CA LEU A 133 -4.68 2.40 6.61
C LEU A 133 -5.96 2.67 7.42
N ASN A 134 -6.10 3.89 7.94
CA ASN A 134 -7.26 4.31 8.75
C ASN A 134 -8.60 4.24 8.00
N GLY A 135 -8.61 4.23 6.67
CA GLY A 135 -9.84 3.99 5.91
C GLY A 135 -9.84 2.72 5.09
N LEU A 136 -8.91 1.81 5.35
CA LEU A 136 -9.07 0.41 4.97
C LEU A 136 -9.79 -0.27 6.14
N ASP A 137 -10.77 -1.12 5.86
CA ASP A 137 -11.56 -1.84 6.87
C ASP A 137 -10.72 -2.96 7.54
N LEU A 138 -9.60 -2.58 8.14
CA LEU A 138 -8.66 -3.44 8.84
C LEU A 138 -8.98 -3.42 10.34
N SER A 139 -8.77 -4.56 10.99
CA SER A 139 -8.79 -4.61 12.46
C SER A 139 -7.55 -3.92 13.04
N LEU A 140 -7.65 -3.47 14.30
CA LEU A 140 -6.50 -2.90 15.02
C LEU A 140 -5.32 -3.88 15.05
N GLN A 141 -5.58 -5.19 15.21
CA GLN A 141 -4.55 -6.22 15.18
C GLN A 141 -3.79 -6.23 13.84
N GLN A 142 -4.51 -6.19 12.71
CA GLN A 142 -3.87 -6.18 11.39
C GLN A 142 -3.06 -4.91 11.16
N ILE A 143 -3.55 -3.76 11.63
CA ILE A 143 -2.79 -2.51 11.58
C ILE A 143 -1.52 -2.62 12.42
N VAL A 144 -1.61 -3.14 13.64
CA VAL A 144 -0.43 -3.39 14.49
C VAL A 144 0.55 -4.35 13.83
N GLU A 145 0.07 -5.41 13.18
CA GLU A 145 0.92 -6.35 12.44
C GLU A 145 1.64 -5.66 11.27
N ILE A 146 0.94 -4.85 10.46
CA ILE A 146 1.53 -4.06 9.36
C ILE A 146 2.61 -3.09 9.88
N LEU A 147 2.36 -2.41 10.99
CA LEU A 147 3.29 -1.44 11.58
C LEU A 147 4.42 -2.11 12.38
N SER A 148 4.24 -3.31 12.90
CA SER A 148 5.32 -4.04 13.58
C SER A 148 6.24 -4.76 12.59
N ALA A 149 5.70 -5.11 11.43
CA ALA A 149 6.36 -5.80 10.34
C ALA A 149 7.43 -4.97 9.61
N MET A 150 7.71 -3.73 10.03
CA MET A 150 8.31 -2.80 9.10
C MET A 150 9.76 -3.20 8.66
N GLY A 151 10.53 -3.97 9.45
CA GLY A 151 11.96 -4.28 9.18
C GLY A 151 12.29 -5.77 9.14
N PRO A 152 13.56 -6.16 8.88
CA PRO A 152 14.01 -7.52 9.21
C PRO A 152 13.70 -7.82 10.68
N GLU A 153 13.45 -9.07 11.02
CA GLU A 153 12.93 -9.48 12.35
C GLU A 153 13.77 -9.00 13.55
N ASP A 154 14.99 -8.51 13.30
CA ASP A 154 15.94 -7.92 14.23
C ASP A 154 15.77 -6.38 14.42
N SER A 155 15.33 -5.64 13.41
CA SER A 155 15.41 -4.17 13.41
C SER A 155 14.01 -3.52 13.41
N SER A 156 13.42 -3.38 14.60
CA SER A 156 12.25 -2.52 14.82
C SER A 156 12.60 -1.03 14.59
N ILE A 157 11.65 -0.16 14.23
CA ILE A 157 11.93 1.31 14.24
C ILE A 157 12.46 1.81 15.59
N THR A 158 12.10 1.11 16.68
CA THR A 158 12.55 1.40 18.04
C THR A 158 14.03 1.07 18.26
N SER A 159 14.63 0.29 17.35
CA SER A 159 16.07 -0.03 17.34
C SER A 159 16.90 0.96 16.50
N LEU A 160 16.27 1.70 15.60
CA LEU A 160 16.92 2.79 14.89
C LEU A 160 17.16 3.92 15.91
N ALA A 161 18.40 4.37 16.03
CA ALA A 161 18.71 5.50 16.89
C ALA A 161 17.82 6.68 16.45
N PRO A 162 17.06 7.34 17.35
CA PRO A 162 16.21 8.47 16.98
C PRO A 162 16.96 9.59 16.25
N SER A 163 18.29 9.66 16.40
CA SER A 163 19.19 10.58 15.71
C SER A 163 19.47 10.23 14.24
N SER A 164 19.09 9.05 13.75
CA SER A 164 19.25 8.65 12.34
C SER A 164 17.97 8.79 11.52
N LEU A 165 16.86 9.18 12.13
CA LEU A 165 15.58 9.40 11.47
C LEU A 165 15.27 10.88 11.39
N ASP A 166 14.62 11.28 10.30
CA ASP A 166 14.12 12.63 10.13
C ASP A 166 13.01 12.92 11.15
N ALA A 167 13.12 14.07 11.83
CA ALA A 167 12.22 14.43 12.92
C ALA A 167 10.77 14.63 12.45
N ASP A 168 10.56 15.14 11.23
CA ASP A 168 9.23 15.35 10.68
C ASP A 168 8.59 14.02 10.31
N ALA A 169 9.36 13.07 9.77
CA ALA A 169 8.86 11.73 9.47
C ALA A 169 8.48 10.95 10.74
N VAL A 170 9.28 11.04 11.81
CA VAL A 170 8.95 10.44 13.11
C VAL A 170 7.70 11.09 13.70
N LYS A 171 7.59 12.42 13.62
CA LYS A 171 6.39 13.13 14.07
C LYS A 171 5.15 12.69 13.28
N ALA A 172 5.24 12.63 11.96
CA ALA A 172 4.17 12.16 11.10
C ALA A 172 3.71 10.74 11.45
N TYR A 173 4.67 9.86 11.75
CA TYR A 173 4.37 8.50 12.21
C TYR A 173 3.59 8.48 13.53
N ASN A 174 4.08 9.20 14.54
CA ASN A 174 3.43 9.26 15.85
C ASN A 174 2.04 9.90 15.79
N ASP A 175 1.88 10.97 15.03
CA ASP A 175 0.59 11.62 14.80
C ASP A 175 -0.39 10.67 14.10
N GLY A 176 0.09 9.88 13.14
CA GLY A 176 -0.71 8.87 12.45
C GLY A 176 -1.13 7.72 13.38
N LEU A 177 -0.22 7.22 14.21
CA LEU A 177 -0.50 6.18 15.20
C LEU A 177 -1.58 6.65 16.19
N PHE A 178 -1.44 7.87 16.72
CA PHE A 178 -2.43 8.45 17.61
C PHE A 178 -3.82 8.55 16.96
N ARG A 179 -3.89 8.93 15.67
CA ARG A 179 -5.16 9.00 14.92
C ARG A 179 -5.81 7.61 14.75
N LEU A 180 -5.02 6.59 14.42
CA LEU A 180 -5.49 5.21 14.30
C LEU A 180 -6.10 4.71 15.62
N GLU A 181 -5.44 4.95 16.75
CA GLU A 181 -5.94 4.58 18.07
C GLU A 181 -7.28 5.27 18.40
N GLN A 182 -7.37 6.57 18.15
CA GLN A 182 -8.59 7.35 18.41
C GLN A 182 -9.78 6.87 17.56
N GLN A 183 -9.55 6.53 16.29
CA GLN A 183 -10.60 6.03 15.42
C GLN A 183 -11.15 4.69 15.92
N HIS A 184 -10.28 3.73 16.26
CA HIS A 184 -10.70 2.43 16.75
C HIS A 184 -11.44 2.53 18.10
N LEU A 185 -11.00 3.41 19.00
CA LEU A 185 -11.70 3.69 20.26
C LEU A 185 -13.10 4.28 20.00
N ALA A 186 -13.22 5.22 19.06
CA ALA A 186 -14.49 5.81 18.68
C ALA A 186 -15.46 4.77 18.06
N MET A 187 -14.96 3.83 17.25
CA MET A 187 -15.75 2.73 16.69
C MET A 187 -16.25 1.78 17.79
N ALA A 188 -15.38 1.41 18.73
CA ALA A 188 -15.74 0.53 19.85
C ALA A 188 -16.87 1.15 20.71
N ASN A 189 -16.79 2.45 20.99
CA ASN A 189 -17.82 3.16 21.76
C ASN A 189 -19.17 3.24 21.03
N ARG A 190 -19.19 3.36 19.69
CA ARG A 190 -20.43 3.38 18.89
C ARG A 190 -21.17 2.04 18.87
N LEU A 191 -20.49 0.93 19.12
CA LEU A 191 -21.12 -0.39 19.18
C LEU A 191 -21.78 -0.68 20.54
N LEU A 192 -21.53 0.18 21.54
CA LEU A 192 -22.02 0.02 22.92
C LEU A 192 -23.20 0.95 23.27
N THR A 193 -23.64 1.81 22.34
CA THR A 193 -24.74 2.77 22.49
C THR A 193 -25.86 2.47 21.51
#